data_AF-A0A8V5HH28-F1
#
_entry.id   AF-A0A8V5HH28-F1
#
_cell.length_a   1.000
_cell.length_b   1.000
_cell.length_c   1.000
_cell.angle_alpha   90.00
_cell.angle_beta   90.00
_cell.angle_gamma   90.00
#
_symmetry.space_group_name_H-M   'P 1'
#
loop_
_entity.id
_entity.type
_entity.pdbx_description
1 polymer ?
#
loop_
_entity_poly.entity_id
_entity_poly.type
_entity_poly.pdbx_seq_one_letter_code
_entity_poly.pdbx_strand_id
1 'polypeptide(L)'
;MLRRKPTRLELKLDDIEEFESIRKDLEGRRKQREDADSAAAGEEAAALGTDHKSREQMINDRIGYKPQPKAGGRAAHFGTFEF
;
A
#
# COMPACT_ATOMS: atom_id res chain seq x y z
N MET A 1 29.50 46.40 -5.74
CA MET A 1 28.04 46.53 -5.51
C MET A 1 27.70 45.95 -4.14
N LEU A 2 26.95 46.66 -3.31
CA LEU A 2 26.56 46.18 -1.98
C LEU A 2 25.38 45.21 -2.10
N ARG A 3 25.49 44.01 -1.50
CA ARG A 3 24.43 43.00 -1.49
C ARG A 3 23.55 43.17 -0.25
N ARG A 4 22.22 43.08 -0.43
CA ARG A 4 21.26 43.01 0.68
C ARG A 4 21.27 41.64 1.36
N LYS A 5 20.73 41.59 2.57
CA LYS A 5 20.53 40.31 3.28
C LYS A 5 19.40 39.50 2.61
N PRO A 6 19.47 38.15 2.66
CA PRO A 6 18.39 37.29 2.20
C PRO A 6 17.08 37.55 2.97
N THR A 7 15.95 37.34 2.30
CA THR A 7 14.63 37.47 2.93
C THR A 7 14.40 36.29 3.88
N ARG A 8 13.92 36.59 5.09
CA ARG A 8 13.39 35.59 6.04
C ARG A 8 11.88 35.51 5.87
N LEU A 9 11.34 34.30 5.76
CA LEU A 9 9.89 34.07 5.75
C LEU A 9 9.38 33.99 7.19
N GLU A 10 8.22 34.60 7.43
CA GLU A 10 7.53 34.58 8.72
C GLU A 10 6.14 33.97 8.53
N LEU A 11 5.66 33.24 9.53
CA LEU A 11 4.34 32.63 9.51
C LEU A 11 3.25 33.68 9.76
N LYS A 12 2.16 33.57 9.00
CA LYS A 12 1.03 34.48 9.03
C LYS A 12 -0.23 33.76 9.50
N LEU A 13 -1.28 34.53 9.77
CA LEU A 13 -2.60 33.97 10.09
C LEU A 13 -3.20 33.21 8.91
N ASP A 14 -2.90 33.62 7.67
CA ASP A 14 -3.33 32.94 6.45
C ASP A 14 -2.86 31.48 6.39
N ASP A 15 -1.70 31.15 6.99
CA ASP A 15 -1.15 29.79 7.01
C ASP A 15 -2.02 28.83 7.85
N ILE A 16 -2.89 29.36 8.73
CA ILE A 16 -3.85 28.55 9.50
C ILE A 16 -4.91 27.95 8.57
N GLU A 17 -5.32 28.68 7.53
CA GLU A 17 -6.32 28.19 6.57
C GLU A 17 -5.78 26.99 5.78
N GLU A 18 -4.49 26.99 5.45
CA GLU A 18 -3.81 25.84 4.84
C GLU A 18 -3.87 24.62 5.77
N PHE A 19 -3.58 24.80 7.06
CA PHE A 19 -3.67 23.72 8.04
C PHE A 19 -5.11 23.15 8.17
N GLU A 20 -6.12 24.01 8.29
CA GLU A 20 -7.52 23.59 8.42
C GLU A 20 -7.99 22.80 7.18
N SER A 21 -7.53 23.17 5.98
CA SER A 21 -7.83 22.44 4.75
C SER A 21 -7.29 21.00 4.78
N ILE A 22 -6.02 20.83 5.15
CA ILE A 22 -5.37 19.51 5.24
C ILE A 22 -6.00 18.67 6.34
N ARG A 23 -6.28 19.29 7.48
CA ARG A 23 -6.96 18.63 8.61
C ARG A 23 -8.33 18.10 8.19
N LYS A 24 -9.13 18.93 7.51
CA LYS A 24 -10.45 18.56 7.01
C LYS A 24 -10.39 17.42 6.00
N ASP A 25 -9.40 17.42 5.10
CA ASP A 25 -9.22 16.34 4.12
C ASP A 25 -8.85 15.02 4.80
N LEU A 26 -7.98 15.06 5.83
CA LEU A 26 -7.62 13.88 6.61
C LEU A 26 -8.79 13.36 7.45
N GLU A 27 -9.56 14.25 8.08
CA GLU A 27 -10.77 13.89 8.82
C GLU A 27 -11.87 13.33 7.89
N GLY A 28 -12.06 13.90 6.70
CA GLY A 28 -12.98 13.39 5.68
C GLY A 28 -12.58 12.01 5.17
N ARG A 29 -11.28 11.78 4.97
CA ARG A 29 -10.74 10.46 4.61
C ARG A 29 -10.85 9.45 5.74
N ARG A 30 -10.65 9.89 7.00
CA ARG A 30 -10.89 9.05 8.18
C ARG A 30 -12.36 8.67 8.31
N LYS A 31 -13.30 9.59 8.06
CA LYS A 31 -14.74 9.30 8.12
C LYS A 31 -15.18 8.32 7.02
N GLN A 32 -14.69 8.46 5.79
CA GLN A 32 -14.91 7.44 4.75
C GLN A 32 -14.31 6.09 5.11
N ARG A 33 -13.23 6.08 5.90
CA ARG A 33 -12.64 4.85 6.42
C ARG A 33 -13.39 4.31 7.65
N GLU A 34 -13.97 5.15 8.48
CA GLU A 34 -14.73 4.77 9.68
C GLU A 34 -16.13 4.24 9.36
N ASP A 35 -16.78 4.74 8.30
CA ASP A 35 -17.99 4.09 7.75
C ASP A 35 -17.68 2.69 7.16
N ALA A 36 -16.42 2.41 6.83
CA ALA A 36 -15.95 1.08 6.43
C ALA A 36 -15.41 0.24 7.62
N ASP A 37 -14.83 0.88 8.66
CA ASP A 37 -14.26 0.21 9.83
C ASP A 37 -15.28 -0.03 10.96
N SER A 38 -16.44 0.66 10.98
CA SER A 38 -17.54 0.39 11.92
C SER A 38 -18.30 -0.90 11.59
N ALA A 39 -18.09 -1.46 10.39
CA ALA A 39 -18.48 -2.83 10.03
C ALA A 39 -17.37 -3.86 10.36
N ALA A 40 -16.19 -3.41 10.79
CA ALA A 40 -15.00 -4.25 11.04
C ALA A 40 -14.56 -4.24 12.52
N ALA A 41 -15.37 -3.68 13.42
CA ALA A 41 -15.15 -3.78 14.87
C ALA A 41 -15.68 -5.10 15.48
N GLY A 42 -16.25 -5.97 14.66
CA GLY A 42 -16.50 -7.37 14.96
C GLY A 42 -16.05 -8.19 13.77
N GLU A 43 -15.03 -9.02 13.97
CA GLU A 43 -14.42 -9.91 12.97
C GLU A 43 -13.40 -9.26 12.02
N GLU A 44 -12.14 -9.51 12.38
CA GLU A 44 -11.17 -10.10 11.46
C GLU A 44 -10.49 -9.18 10.43
N ALA A 45 -9.20 -9.46 10.26
CA ALA A 45 -8.35 -8.90 9.23
C ALA A 45 -8.79 -9.33 7.82
N ALA A 46 -9.80 -8.70 7.23
CA ALA A 46 -10.15 -8.79 5.81
C ALA A 46 -11.23 -7.72 5.54
N ALA A 47 -11.16 -6.81 4.57
CA ALA A 47 -11.15 -7.12 3.16
C ALA A 47 -10.90 -5.82 2.38
N LEU A 48 -9.64 -5.58 2.00
CA LEU A 48 -9.35 -4.90 0.75
C LEU A 48 -9.64 -5.91 -0.37
N GLY A 49 -10.60 -5.59 -1.23
CA GLY A 49 -10.76 -6.25 -2.51
C GLY A 49 -11.72 -7.44 -2.48
N THR A 50 -12.81 -7.26 -3.20
CA THR A 50 -13.65 -8.30 -3.78
C THR A 50 -12.78 -9.23 -4.65
N ASP A 51 -12.20 -10.23 -4.02
CA ASP A 51 -11.69 -11.50 -4.56
C ASP A 51 -11.18 -12.23 -3.32
N HIS A 52 -11.83 -13.33 -2.91
CA HIS A 52 -11.43 -14.13 -1.74
C HIS A 52 -10.13 -14.92 -1.99
N LYS A 53 -9.11 -14.28 -2.57
CA LYS A 53 -7.75 -14.79 -2.65
C LYS A 53 -7.12 -14.56 -1.29
N SER A 54 -6.59 -15.62 -0.68
CA SER A 54 -5.90 -15.48 0.61
C SER A 54 -4.79 -14.44 0.48
N ARG A 55 -4.45 -13.75 1.57
CA ARG A 55 -3.39 -12.73 1.58
C ARG A 55 -2.10 -13.24 0.93
N GLU A 56 -1.79 -14.51 1.13
CA GLU A 56 -0.65 -15.21 0.54
C GLU A 56 -0.75 -15.30 -0.99
N GLN A 57 -1.94 -15.59 -1.55
CA GLN A 57 -2.15 -15.64 -2.99
C GLN A 57 -1.93 -14.26 -3.64
N MET A 58 -2.40 -13.18 -3.02
CA MET A 58 -2.13 -11.81 -3.50
C MET A 58 -0.63 -11.48 -3.50
N ILE A 59 0.08 -11.90 -2.46
CA ILE A 59 1.53 -11.68 -2.38
C ILE A 59 2.25 -12.49 -3.45
N ASN A 60 1.88 -13.76 -3.64
CA ASN A 60 2.47 -14.66 -4.63
C ASN A 60 2.31 -14.13 -6.06
N ASP A 61 1.10 -13.69 -6.43
CA ASP A 61 0.82 -13.06 -7.73
C ASP A 61 1.67 -11.79 -7.93
N ARG A 62 1.78 -10.94 -6.89
CA ARG A 62 2.51 -9.66 -6.96
C ARG A 62 4.02 -9.83 -7.16
N ILE A 63 4.62 -10.84 -6.56
CA ILE A 63 6.06 -11.11 -6.66
C ILE A 63 6.41 -12.12 -7.76
N GLY A 64 5.41 -12.59 -8.51
CA GLY A 64 5.58 -13.62 -9.53
C GLY A 64 5.98 -14.98 -8.96
N TYR A 65 5.72 -15.24 -7.69
CA TYR A 65 6.09 -16.49 -7.02
C TYR A 65 5.06 -17.59 -7.32
N LYS A 66 5.52 -18.63 -8.01
CA LYS A 66 4.74 -19.83 -8.31
C LYS A 66 5.31 -20.99 -7.51
N PRO A 67 4.76 -21.33 -6.33
CA PRO A 67 5.26 -22.46 -5.56
C PRO A 67 5.12 -23.73 -6.40
N GLN A 68 6.25 -24.29 -6.81
CA GLN A 68 6.29 -25.61 -7.43
C GLN A 68 5.88 -26.61 -6.33
N PRO A 69 4.82 -27.43 -6.55
CA PRO A 69 4.53 -28.52 -5.62
C PRO A 69 5.80 -29.37 -5.55
N LYS A 70 6.42 -29.46 -4.36
CA LYS A 70 7.61 -30.30 -4.15
C LYS A 70 7.17 -31.76 -4.33
N ALA A 71 7.23 -32.26 -5.55
CA ALA A 71 7.14 -33.68 -5.82
C ALA A 71 8.42 -34.33 -5.26
N GLY A 72 8.30 -34.94 -4.10
CA GLY A 72 9.24 -35.99 -3.72
C GLY A 72 9.11 -37.12 -4.74
N GLY A 73 10.13 -37.32 -5.57
CA GLY A 73 10.27 -38.51 -6.42
C GLY A 73 10.80 -38.26 -7.84
N ARG A 74 12.11 -38.43 -8.01
CA ARG A 74 12.85 -38.82 -9.24
C ARG A 74 12.35 -38.31 -10.61
N ALA A 75 13.09 -37.38 -11.21
CA ALA A 75 13.75 -37.56 -12.51
C ALA A 75 14.37 -36.22 -12.97
N ALA A 76 15.65 -36.01 -12.65
CA ALA A 76 16.48 -35.05 -13.38
C ALA A 76 16.81 -35.68 -14.74
N HIS A 77 15.99 -35.44 -15.76
CA HIS A 77 16.35 -35.77 -17.14
C HIS A 77 17.23 -34.66 -17.71
N PHE A 78 18.52 -34.78 -17.45
CA PHE A 78 19.56 -34.13 -18.24
C PHE A 78 19.63 -34.81 -19.63
N GLY A 79 19.48 -34.00 -20.68
CA GLY A 79 19.96 -34.15 -22.06
C GLY A 79 20.05 -35.55 -22.70
N THR A 80 19.17 -35.82 -23.66
CA THR A 80 19.44 -36.70 -24.80
C THR A 80 19.10 -35.96 -26.08
N PHE A 81 20.11 -35.74 -26.93
CA PHE A 81 19.99 -35.11 -28.25
C PHE A 81 20.41 -36.15 -29.30
N GLU A 82 19.48 -36.57 -30.16
CA GLU A 82 19.75 -37.23 -31.46
C GLU A 82 18.58 -36.96 -32.42
N PHE A 83 18.79 -36.14 -33.46
CA PHE A 83 18.80 -36.53 -34.89
C PHE A 83 19.30 -35.35 -35.74
#